data_AF-A0A0R3P9Y5-F1
#
_entry.id   AF-A0A0R3P9Y5-F1
#
_cell.length_a   1.000
_cell.length_b   1.000
_cell.length_c   1.000
_cell.angle_alpha   90.00
_cell.angle_beta   90.00
_cell.angle_gamma   90.00
#
_symmetry.space_group_name_H-M   'P 1'
#
loop_
_entity.id
_entity.type
_entity.pdbx_description
1 polymer ?
#
loop_
_entity_poly.entity_id
_entity_poly.type
_entity_poly.pdbx_seq_one_letter_code
_entity_poly.pdbx_strand_id
1 'polypeptide(L)'
;MDRQKSLAAGFRRNKQISDHVLKIVHEMDKLTEEWASSGPELVDLAVDITVTDVELNALLRSFLNLRDKLLDPSKHTVRNCMRFQQHMKCLRDRIRVERRVRQLQYSLSANALQLSEEYQNKIAVLKQLGYVDKSGMVTFRGRVACEIHHQELLITELILWKKLHEKSPAEVAAMLSATTCQHKSGEGAVFGKDDIFLKLKEDLLSINQKIKDAGAKLRVQIVDIGDELRFDLMRVVYYWANGTVILPVL
;
A
#
# COMPACT_ATOMS: atom_id res chain seq x y z
N MET A 1 -29.13 17.66 78.21
CA MET A 1 -27.87 17.14 77.64
C MET A 1 -27.62 17.82 76.30
N ASP A 2 -27.55 19.14 76.29
CA ASP A 2 -26.39 19.97 76.69
C ASP A 2 -25.42 20.16 75.53
N ARG A 3 -25.59 21.32 74.89
CA ARG A 3 -24.57 22.31 74.49
C ARG A 3 -24.92 22.97 73.16
N GLN A 4 -26.07 23.65 73.13
CA GLN A 4 -26.16 24.95 72.47
C GLN A 4 -25.97 26.03 73.53
N LYS A 5 -25.28 27.11 73.14
CA LYS A 5 -25.00 28.35 73.90
C LYS A 5 -23.77 28.33 74.80
N SER A 6 -22.67 28.79 74.24
CA SER A 6 -21.78 29.79 74.85
C SER A 6 -20.46 29.77 74.12
N LEU A 7 -20.32 30.63 73.10
CA LEU A 7 -19.07 31.30 72.70
C LEU A 7 -19.44 32.32 71.61
N ALA A 8 -20.39 33.20 71.95
CA ALA A 8 -20.58 34.49 71.28
C ALA A 8 -19.54 35.46 71.85
N ALA A 9 -18.31 35.39 71.35
CA ALA A 9 -17.27 36.39 71.58
C ALA A 9 -16.10 36.14 70.62
N GLY A 10 -16.31 36.48 69.34
CA GLY A 10 -15.32 36.26 68.29
C GLY A 10 -15.37 37.33 67.23
N PHE A 11 -15.13 38.58 67.64
CA PHE A 11 -14.51 39.63 66.84
C PHE A 11 -14.80 39.62 65.31
N ARG A 12 -15.98 40.11 64.89
CA ARG A 12 -16.13 40.65 63.53
C ARG A 12 -15.33 41.96 63.44
N ARG A 13 -14.01 41.86 63.24
CA ARG A 13 -13.23 42.94 62.64
C ARG A 13 -13.48 42.85 61.14
N ASN A 14 -14.35 43.69 60.61
CA ASN A 14 -14.16 44.17 59.24
C ASN A 14 -12.82 44.91 59.26
N LYS A 15 -11.72 44.17 59.06
CA LYS A 15 -10.40 44.74 58.95
C LYS A 15 -10.45 45.54 57.66
N GLN A 16 -10.54 46.87 57.78
CA GLN A 16 -10.51 47.77 56.64
C GLN A 16 -9.36 47.31 55.76
N ILE A 17 -9.68 46.89 54.53
CA ILE A 17 -8.67 46.45 53.56
C ILE A 17 -7.69 47.61 53.47
N SER A 18 -6.40 47.33 53.69
CA SER A 18 -5.42 48.41 53.69
C SER A 18 -5.44 49.10 52.33
N ASP A 19 -5.33 50.42 52.33
CA ASP A 19 -5.34 51.23 51.11
C ASP A 19 -4.28 50.74 50.09
N HIS A 20 -3.17 50.19 50.56
CA HIS A 20 -2.16 49.54 49.74
C HIS A 20 -2.66 48.30 48.98
N VAL A 21 -3.51 47.47 49.60
CA VAL A 21 -4.07 46.29 48.94
C VAL A 21 -5.10 46.71 47.89
N LEU A 22 -5.91 47.74 48.17
CA LEU A 22 -6.86 48.28 47.17
C LEU A 22 -6.13 48.91 45.97
N LYS A 23 -5.01 49.60 46.21
CA LYS A 23 -4.15 50.12 45.14
C LYS A 23 -3.57 48.99 44.27
N ILE A 24 -3.08 47.92 44.88
CA ILE A 24 -2.56 46.76 44.13
C ILE A 24 -3.67 46.11 43.29
N VAL A 25 -4.86 45.93 43.87
CA VAL A 25 -6.01 45.37 43.12
C VAL A 25 -6.38 46.27 41.95
N HIS A 26 -6.43 47.59 42.14
CA HIS A 26 -6.73 48.52 41.06
C HIS A 26 -5.68 48.51 39.96
N GLU A 27 -4.39 48.42 40.31
CA GLU A 27 -3.31 48.27 39.32
C GLU A 27 -3.40 46.92 38.58
N MET A 28 -3.77 45.84 39.27
CA MET A 28 -4.00 44.54 38.64
C MET A 28 -5.19 44.56 37.67
N ASP A 29 -6.27 45.23 38.05
CA ASP A 29 -7.45 45.39 37.17
C ASP A 29 -7.08 46.23 35.94
N LYS A 30 -6.34 47.32 36.14
CA LYS A 30 -5.86 48.17 35.05
C LYS A 30 -4.95 47.40 34.08
N LEU A 31 -3.99 46.63 34.60
CA LEU A 31 -3.14 45.78 33.77
C LEU A 31 -3.95 44.71 33.04
N THR A 32 -5.00 44.17 33.67
CA THR A 32 -5.87 43.17 33.05
C THR A 32 -6.70 43.77 31.92
N GLU A 33 -7.20 45.00 32.07
CA GLU A 33 -7.90 45.73 31.01
C GLU A 33 -6.98 46.09 29.84
N GLU A 34 -5.77 46.56 30.14
CA GLU A 34 -4.74 46.83 29.13
C GLU A 34 -4.43 45.55 28.35
N TRP A 35 -4.17 44.43 29.03
CA TRP A 35 -3.93 43.12 28.40
C TRP A 35 -5.11 42.60 27.58
N ALA A 36 -6.34 42.83 28.03
CA ALA A 36 -7.53 42.43 27.27
C ALA A 36 -7.65 43.21 25.96
N SER A 37 -7.14 44.44 25.90
CA SER A 37 -7.19 45.31 24.73
C SER A 37 -6.02 45.12 23.76
N SER A 38 -4.79 45.01 24.26
CA SER A 38 -3.57 44.91 23.44
C SER A 38 -3.10 43.47 23.20
N GLY A 39 -3.59 42.52 24.01
CA GLY A 39 -2.99 41.19 24.13
C GLY A 39 -1.67 41.21 24.93
N PRO A 40 -1.12 40.02 25.25
CA PRO A 40 0.12 39.93 26.01
C PRO A 40 1.30 40.50 25.23
N GLU A 41 2.18 41.22 25.93
CA GLU A 41 3.43 41.71 25.38
C GLU A 41 4.34 40.51 25.02
N LEU A 42 4.99 40.61 23.87
CA LEU A 42 5.80 39.51 23.35
C LEU A 42 7.22 39.69 23.82
N VAL A 43 7.70 38.65 24.46
CA VAL A 43 9.05 38.63 25.01
C VAL A 43 10.05 38.30 23.91
N ASP A 44 11.06 39.15 23.75
CA ASP A 44 12.23 38.84 22.95
C ASP A 44 13.21 38.01 23.80
N LEU A 45 13.42 36.75 23.41
CA LEU A 45 14.29 35.83 24.15
C LEU A 45 15.73 36.35 24.29
N ALA A 46 16.20 37.15 23.32
CA ALA A 46 17.56 37.70 23.35
C ALA A 46 17.67 38.94 24.25
N VAL A 47 16.65 39.79 24.26
CA VAL A 47 16.66 41.08 24.98
C VAL A 47 16.13 40.93 26.41
N ASP A 48 15.06 40.17 26.60
CA ASP A 48 14.31 40.14 27.86
C ASP A 48 14.68 38.93 28.75
N ILE A 49 15.08 37.79 28.13
CA ILE A 49 15.40 36.54 28.85
C ILE A 49 16.89 36.16 28.74
N THR A 50 17.69 36.93 27.98
CA THR A 50 19.15 36.76 27.79
C THR A 50 19.58 35.39 27.22
N VAL A 51 18.73 34.74 26.40
CA VAL A 51 19.06 33.47 25.74
C VAL A 51 19.89 33.74 24.47
N THR A 52 21.11 33.23 24.44
CA THR A 52 22.10 33.46 23.36
C THR A 52 22.08 32.41 22.24
N ASP A 53 21.16 31.45 22.29
CA ASP A 53 21.01 30.44 21.24
C ASP A 53 20.57 31.10 19.91
N VAL A 54 21.45 31.02 18.92
CA VAL A 54 21.25 31.66 17.61
C VAL A 54 20.18 30.96 16.79
N GLU A 55 20.08 29.62 16.85
CA GLU A 55 19.09 28.84 16.10
C GLU A 55 17.69 29.08 16.65
N LEU A 56 17.55 29.07 17.98
CA LEU A 56 16.28 29.36 18.64
C LEU A 56 15.80 30.78 18.35
N ASN A 57 16.69 31.77 18.41
CA ASN A 57 16.36 33.16 18.09
C ASN A 57 15.97 33.34 16.62
N ALA A 58 16.62 32.64 15.70
CA ALA A 58 16.26 32.65 14.29
C ALA A 58 14.87 32.03 14.06
N LEU A 59 14.57 30.89 14.71
CA LEU A 59 13.24 30.26 14.68
C LEU A 59 12.17 31.17 15.26
N LEU A 60 12.41 31.79 16.41
CA LEU A 60 11.47 32.73 17.03
C LEU A 60 11.17 33.91 16.11
N ARG A 61 12.20 34.55 15.53
CA ARG A 61 12.02 35.64 14.57
C ARG A 61 11.22 35.18 13.35
N SER A 62 11.47 33.98 12.84
CA SER A 62 10.70 33.42 11.73
C SER A 62 9.22 33.22 12.09
N PHE A 63 8.94 32.75 13.30
CA PHE A 63 7.60 32.52 13.81
C PHE A 63 6.85 33.84 14.02
N LEU A 64 7.48 34.84 14.65
CA LEU A 64 6.90 36.17 14.83
C LEU A 64 6.57 36.83 13.49
N ASN A 65 7.50 36.77 12.53
CA ASN A 65 7.26 37.26 11.17
C ASN A 65 6.08 36.56 10.49
N LEU A 66 5.96 35.23 10.63
CA LEU A 66 4.84 34.48 10.06
C LEU A 66 3.52 34.86 10.74
N ARG A 67 3.54 35.02 12.06
CA ARG A 67 2.39 35.43 12.84
C ARG A 67 1.91 36.82 12.42
N ASP A 68 2.81 37.78 12.27
CA ASP A 68 2.47 39.15 11.86
C ASP A 68 1.88 39.17 10.45
N LYS A 69 2.46 38.38 9.53
CA LYS A 69 1.88 38.16 8.19
C LYS A 69 0.47 37.57 8.26
N LEU A 70 0.24 36.58 9.14
CA LEU A 70 -1.08 35.99 9.33
C LEU A 70 -2.06 37.00 9.95
N LEU A 71 -1.60 37.83 10.90
CA LEU A 71 -2.40 38.82 11.64
C LEU A 71 -2.77 40.02 10.80
N ASP A 72 -2.06 40.28 9.71
CA ASP A 72 -2.39 41.31 8.76
C ASP A 72 -3.82 41.15 8.19
N PRO A 73 -4.78 42.00 8.60
CA PRO A 73 -6.17 41.89 8.19
C PRO A 73 -6.37 42.25 6.71
N SER A 74 -5.42 42.95 6.09
CA SER A 74 -5.46 43.28 4.66
C SER A 74 -5.14 42.08 3.77
N LYS A 75 -4.31 41.15 4.26
CA LYS A 75 -3.88 39.96 3.51
C LYS A 75 -4.74 38.74 3.77
N HIS A 76 -5.36 38.64 4.94
CA HIS A 76 -6.13 37.47 5.36
C HIS A 76 -7.52 37.83 5.88
N THR A 77 -8.37 38.32 4.97
CA THR A 77 -9.77 38.70 5.22
C THR A 77 -10.61 37.57 5.85
N VAL A 78 -10.19 36.31 5.67
CA VAL A 78 -10.83 35.13 6.26
C VAL A 78 -10.87 35.16 7.80
N ARG A 79 -9.97 35.89 8.46
CA ARG A 79 -9.97 36.05 9.93
C ARG A 79 -11.20 36.78 10.46
N ASN A 80 -11.75 37.69 9.66
CA ASN A 80 -12.96 38.43 10.00
C ASN A 80 -14.24 37.72 9.54
N CYS A 81 -14.12 36.48 9.06
CA CYS A 81 -15.27 35.70 8.63
C CYS A 81 -16.08 35.22 9.83
N MET A 82 -17.36 35.61 9.90
CA MET A 82 -18.28 35.14 10.95
C MET A 82 -18.46 33.60 10.95
N ARG A 83 -18.21 32.94 9.81
CA ARG A 83 -18.30 31.47 9.65
C ARG A 83 -16.93 30.80 9.51
N PHE A 84 -15.87 31.42 10.03
CA PHE A 84 -14.49 30.93 9.91
C PHE A 84 -14.34 29.44 10.23
N GLN A 85 -14.89 28.99 11.36
CA GLN A 85 -14.80 27.60 11.81
C GLN A 85 -15.43 26.62 10.81
N GLN A 86 -16.58 26.98 10.22
CA GLN A 86 -17.27 26.15 9.24
C GLN A 86 -16.48 26.07 7.93
N HIS A 87 -16.02 27.22 7.40
CA HIS A 87 -15.24 27.24 6.16
C HIS A 87 -13.89 26.52 6.31
N MET A 88 -13.21 26.68 7.45
CA MET A 88 -11.97 25.96 7.73
C MET A 88 -12.19 24.45 7.84
N LYS A 89 -13.32 24.01 8.41
CA LYS A 89 -13.69 22.59 8.42
C LYS A 89 -13.88 22.07 6.99
N CYS A 90 -14.69 22.73 6.17
CA CYS A 90 -14.90 22.35 4.76
C CYS A 90 -13.59 22.31 3.97
N LEU A 91 -12.70 23.30 4.16
CA LEU A 91 -11.39 23.33 3.51
C LEU A 91 -10.52 22.15 3.94
N ARG A 92 -10.46 21.84 5.24
CA ARG A 92 -9.71 20.68 5.76
C ARG A 92 -10.24 19.37 5.17
N ASP A 93 -11.56 19.21 5.13
CA ASP A 93 -12.21 18.01 4.58
C ASP A 93 -11.89 17.87 3.09
N ARG A 94 -11.99 18.97 2.32
CA ARG A 94 -11.59 19.01 0.91
C ARG A 94 -10.13 18.62 0.72
N ILE A 95 -9.19 19.24 1.44
CA ILE A 95 -7.76 18.94 1.34
C ILE A 95 -7.48 17.46 1.69
N ARG A 96 -8.16 16.92 2.70
CA ARG A 96 -8.05 15.50 3.08
C ARG A 96 -8.48 14.59 1.94
N VAL A 97 -9.61 14.88 1.30
CA VAL A 97 -10.11 14.11 0.15
C VAL A 97 -9.16 14.24 -1.03
N GLU A 98 -8.72 15.46 -1.39
CA GLU A 98 -7.79 15.70 -2.49
C GLU A 98 -6.44 14.98 -2.30
N ARG A 99 -5.92 14.93 -1.05
CA ARG A 99 -4.72 14.15 -0.74
C ARG A 99 -4.95 12.65 -0.93
N ARG A 100 -6.10 12.14 -0.49
CA ARG A 100 -6.46 10.73 -0.66
C ARG A 100 -6.61 10.35 -2.13
N VAL A 101 -7.24 11.21 -2.92
CA VAL A 101 -7.36 11.03 -4.38
C VAL A 101 -5.98 10.97 -5.02
N ARG A 102 -5.09 11.92 -4.72
CA ARG A 102 -3.71 11.92 -5.25
C ARG A 102 -2.93 10.67 -4.86
N GLN A 103 -3.05 10.23 -3.60
CA GLN A 103 -2.40 9.01 -3.14
C GLN A 103 -2.91 7.77 -3.89
N LEU A 104 -4.22 7.67 -4.09
CA LEU A 104 -4.83 6.56 -4.83
C LEU A 104 -4.44 6.57 -6.31
N GLN A 105 -4.46 7.75 -6.94
CA GLN A 105 -3.98 7.93 -8.32
C GLN A 105 -2.51 7.49 -8.47
N TYR A 106 -1.66 7.85 -7.50
CA TYR A 106 -0.28 7.39 -7.49
C TYR A 106 -0.18 5.88 -7.33
N SER A 107 -0.89 5.27 -6.37
CA SER A 107 -0.83 3.82 -6.15
C SER A 107 -1.34 3.00 -7.34
N LEU A 108 -2.25 3.56 -8.13
CA LEU A 108 -2.76 2.94 -9.36
C LEU A 108 -1.90 3.25 -10.59
N SER A 109 -0.94 4.17 -10.48
CA SER A 109 -0.09 4.54 -11.61
C SER A 109 0.88 3.41 -11.96
N ALA A 110 1.24 3.31 -13.24
CA ALA A 110 2.27 2.39 -13.72
C ALA A 110 3.61 2.60 -12.99
N ASN A 111 3.89 3.82 -12.53
CA ASN A 111 5.10 4.14 -11.78
C ASN A 111 5.13 3.45 -10.41
N ALA A 112 4.00 3.38 -9.71
CA ALA A 112 3.93 2.64 -8.44
C ALA A 112 4.04 1.12 -8.66
N LEU A 113 3.47 0.61 -9.76
CA LEU A 113 3.61 -0.79 -10.17
C LEU A 113 5.07 -1.15 -10.53
N GLN A 114 5.78 -0.29 -11.28
CA GLN A 114 7.20 -0.48 -11.60
C GLN A 114 8.10 -0.41 -10.36
N LEU A 115 7.71 0.37 -9.35
CA LEU A 115 8.40 0.45 -8.07
C LEU A 115 8.13 -0.76 -7.17
N SER A 116 7.11 -1.57 -7.48
CA SER A 116 6.83 -2.78 -6.71
C SER A 116 7.94 -3.81 -6.91
N GLU A 117 8.49 -4.29 -5.80
CA GLU A 117 9.48 -5.36 -5.77
C GLU A 117 8.98 -6.60 -6.50
N GLU A 118 7.68 -6.91 -6.39
CA GLU A 118 7.06 -8.05 -7.07
C GLU A 118 7.15 -7.94 -8.60
N TYR A 119 6.88 -6.75 -9.16
CA TYR A 119 6.98 -6.51 -10.60
C TYR A 119 8.43 -6.64 -11.10
N GLN A 120 9.37 -6.04 -10.37
CA GLN A 120 10.79 -6.12 -10.71
C GLN A 120 11.29 -7.56 -10.68
N ASN A 121 10.87 -8.33 -9.67
CA ASN A 121 11.25 -9.73 -9.58
C ASN A 121 10.62 -10.56 -10.70
N LYS A 122 9.36 -10.31 -11.11
CA LYS A 122 8.74 -10.95 -12.29
C LYS A 122 9.50 -10.63 -13.58
N ILE A 123 9.89 -9.37 -13.80
CA ILE A 123 10.74 -8.98 -14.95
C ILE A 123 12.10 -9.69 -14.90
N ALA A 124 12.70 -9.83 -13.72
CA ALA A 124 13.97 -10.54 -13.56
C ALA A 124 13.83 -12.03 -13.95
N VAL A 125 12.74 -12.70 -13.57
CA VAL A 125 12.44 -14.08 -13.99
C VAL A 125 12.31 -14.15 -15.52
N LEU A 126 11.54 -13.25 -16.13
CA LEU A 126 11.36 -13.21 -17.58
C LEU A 126 12.69 -12.95 -18.32
N LYS A 127 13.58 -12.14 -17.74
CA LYS A 127 14.94 -11.95 -18.26
C LYS A 127 15.80 -13.21 -18.14
N GLN A 128 15.73 -13.90 -17.01
CA GLN A 128 16.47 -15.14 -16.79
C GLN A 128 16.02 -16.27 -17.74
N LEU A 129 14.72 -16.35 -18.01
CA LEU A 129 14.14 -17.29 -18.97
C LEU A 129 14.31 -16.85 -20.44
N GLY A 130 14.81 -15.64 -20.68
CA GLY A 130 15.09 -15.11 -22.01
C GLY A 130 13.85 -14.63 -22.78
N TYR A 131 12.74 -14.33 -22.10
CA TYR A 131 11.54 -13.71 -22.69
C TYR A 131 11.74 -12.20 -22.89
N VAL A 132 12.56 -11.59 -22.04
CA VAL A 132 12.97 -10.19 -22.13
C VAL A 132 14.49 -10.15 -22.15
N ASP A 133 15.08 -9.31 -22.98
CA ASP A 133 16.53 -9.17 -23.05
C ASP A 133 17.08 -8.21 -21.96
N LYS A 134 18.40 -8.02 -21.96
CA LYS A 134 19.08 -7.13 -21.00
C LYS A 134 18.66 -5.66 -21.18
N SER A 135 18.30 -5.25 -22.39
CA SER A 135 17.83 -3.89 -22.71
C SER A 135 16.37 -3.65 -22.35
N GLY A 136 15.63 -4.70 -21.96
CA GLY A 136 14.22 -4.63 -21.63
C GLY A 136 13.30 -4.87 -22.84
N MET A 137 13.84 -5.28 -23.98
CA MET A 137 13.06 -5.58 -25.18
C MET A 137 12.55 -7.03 -25.16
N VAL A 138 11.35 -7.22 -25.69
CA VAL A 138 10.70 -8.53 -25.79
C VAL A 138 11.39 -9.37 -26.87
N THR A 139 11.87 -10.55 -26.50
CA THR A 139 12.57 -11.47 -27.41
C THR A 139 11.59 -12.26 -28.28
N PHE A 140 12.10 -13.12 -29.17
CA PHE A 140 11.25 -14.07 -29.90
C PHE A 140 10.44 -14.97 -28.96
N ARG A 141 11.05 -15.49 -27.88
CA ARG A 141 10.33 -16.29 -26.87
C ARG A 141 9.19 -15.49 -26.24
N GLY A 142 9.50 -14.24 -25.88
CA GLY A 142 8.54 -13.25 -25.38
C GLY A 142 7.34 -13.09 -26.30
N ARG A 143 7.58 -12.85 -27.59
CA ARG A 143 6.51 -12.67 -28.58
C ARG A 143 5.65 -13.92 -28.75
N VAL A 144 6.26 -15.12 -28.76
CA VAL A 144 5.49 -16.37 -28.83
C VAL A 144 4.58 -16.52 -27.61
N ALA A 145 5.08 -16.24 -26.40
CA ALA A 145 4.25 -16.28 -25.20
C ALA A 145 3.13 -15.25 -25.21
N CYS A 146 3.31 -14.07 -25.81
CA CYS A 146 2.25 -13.06 -25.92
C CYS A 146 1.04 -13.54 -26.75
N GLU A 147 1.21 -14.54 -27.61
CA GLU A 147 0.12 -15.14 -28.39
C GLU A 147 -0.63 -16.26 -27.63
N ILE A 148 -0.21 -16.57 -26.40
CA ILE A 148 -0.82 -17.63 -25.58
C ILE A 148 -1.52 -16.98 -24.38
N HIS A 149 -2.81 -17.28 -24.21
CA HIS A 149 -3.63 -16.67 -23.16
C HIS A 149 -3.67 -17.45 -21.84
N HIS A 150 -3.30 -18.73 -21.84
CA HIS A 150 -3.37 -19.60 -20.67
C HIS A 150 -2.08 -20.41 -20.54
N GLN A 151 -1.47 -20.42 -19.35
CA GLN A 151 -0.22 -21.16 -19.08
C GLN A 151 0.90 -20.79 -20.09
N GLU A 152 1.05 -19.49 -20.39
CA GLU A 152 1.85 -18.98 -21.49
C GLU A 152 3.31 -19.41 -21.45
N LEU A 153 3.93 -19.40 -20.26
CA LEU A 153 5.32 -19.83 -20.09
C LEU A 153 5.49 -21.33 -20.30
N LEU A 154 4.58 -22.14 -19.75
CA LEU A 154 4.67 -23.60 -19.86
C LEU A 154 4.48 -24.04 -21.31
N ILE A 155 3.46 -23.55 -22.00
CA ILE A 155 3.17 -23.93 -23.38
C ILE A 155 4.28 -23.43 -24.31
N THR A 156 4.77 -22.20 -24.11
CA THR A 156 5.88 -21.67 -24.92
C THR A 156 7.15 -22.50 -24.74
N GLU A 157 7.50 -22.89 -23.50
CA GLU A 157 8.65 -23.77 -23.29
C GLU A 157 8.43 -25.17 -23.90
N LEU A 158 7.23 -25.75 -23.83
CA LEU A 158 6.96 -27.04 -24.48
C LEU A 158 7.19 -26.99 -26.01
N ILE A 159 6.79 -25.89 -26.65
CA ILE A 159 7.02 -25.65 -28.08
C ILE A 159 8.53 -25.49 -28.34
N LEU A 160 9.20 -24.60 -27.62
CA LEU A 160 10.61 -24.23 -27.87
C LEU A 160 11.60 -25.35 -27.54
N TRP A 161 11.30 -26.19 -26.55
CA TRP A 161 12.09 -27.39 -26.22
C TRP A 161 11.77 -28.60 -27.10
N LYS A 162 10.95 -28.40 -28.15
CA LYS A 162 10.55 -29.43 -29.10
C LYS A 162 9.83 -30.63 -28.49
N LYS A 163 9.26 -30.47 -27.29
CA LYS A 163 8.49 -31.54 -26.62
C LYS A 163 7.19 -31.88 -27.34
N LEU A 164 6.62 -30.94 -28.09
CA LEU A 164 5.43 -31.17 -28.92
C LEU A 164 5.76 -31.64 -30.34
N HIS A 165 6.96 -31.34 -30.85
CA HIS A 165 7.32 -31.60 -32.26
C HIS A 165 7.46 -33.09 -32.58
N GLU A 166 7.84 -33.91 -31.61
CA GLU A 166 8.03 -35.36 -31.78
C GLU A 166 6.77 -36.18 -31.44
N LYS A 167 5.67 -35.50 -31.11
CA LYS A 167 4.42 -36.13 -30.63
C LYS A 167 3.36 -36.11 -31.71
N SER A 168 2.54 -37.15 -31.73
CA SER A 168 1.33 -37.19 -32.54
C SER A 168 0.31 -36.12 -32.10
N PRO A 169 -0.61 -35.70 -32.98
CA PRO A 169 -1.66 -34.75 -32.61
C PRO A 169 -2.48 -35.18 -31.37
N ALA A 170 -2.72 -36.48 -31.22
CA ALA A 170 -3.42 -37.03 -30.06
C ALA A 170 -2.61 -36.92 -28.76
N GLU A 171 -1.30 -37.17 -28.81
CA GLU A 171 -0.41 -36.98 -27.67
C GLU A 171 -0.30 -35.50 -27.28
N VAL A 172 -0.23 -34.59 -28.24
CA VAL A 172 -0.24 -33.14 -27.99
C VAL A 172 -1.54 -32.71 -27.32
N ALA A 173 -2.69 -33.16 -27.83
CA ALA A 173 -4.00 -32.86 -27.23
C ALA A 173 -4.07 -33.40 -25.79
N ALA A 174 -3.56 -34.60 -25.55
CA ALA A 174 -3.48 -35.20 -24.22
C ALA A 174 -2.60 -34.35 -23.28
N MET A 175 -1.41 -33.91 -23.70
CA MET A 175 -0.54 -33.04 -22.91
C MET A 175 -1.20 -31.71 -22.56
N LEU A 176 -1.84 -31.05 -23.54
CA LEU A 176 -2.50 -29.76 -23.33
C LEU A 176 -3.71 -29.89 -22.40
N SER A 177 -4.42 -31.02 -22.41
CA SER A 177 -5.51 -31.28 -21.46
C SER A 177 -5.07 -31.16 -20.00
N ALA A 178 -3.80 -31.48 -19.71
CA ALA A 178 -3.26 -31.39 -18.36
C ALA A 178 -3.10 -29.95 -17.86
N THR A 179 -3.02 -28.99 -18.80
CA THR A 179 -2.90 -27.55 -18.50
C THR A 179 -4.25 -26.86 -18.30
N THR A 180 -5.33 -27.45 -18.83
CA THR A 180 -6.68 -26.87 -18.80
C THR A 180 -7.65 -27.61 -17.89
N CYS A 181 -7.31 -28.81 -17.42
CA CYS A 181 -8.19 -29.63 -16.59
C CYS A 181 -8.42 -28.99 -15.21
N GLN A 182 -9.66 -28.58 -14.94
CA GLN A 182 -10.10 -28.00 -13.67
C GLN A 182 -10.64 -29.04 -12.67
N HIS A 183 -10.89 -30.27 -13.14
CA HIS A 183 -11.51 -31.34 -12.36
C HIS A 183 -10.53 -31.97 -11.37
N LYS A 184 -10.94 -32.14 -10.10
CA LYS A 184 -10.15 -32.84 -9.07
C LYS A 184 -10.80 -34.18 -8.77
N SER A 185 -10.23 -35.27 -9.28
CA SER A 185 -10.78 -36.62 -9.05
C SER A 185 -10.35 -37.27 -7.72
N GLY A 186 -9.54 -36.60 -6.89
CA GLY A 186 -9.14 -37.07 -5.56
C GLY A 186 -8.07 -38.19 -5.54
N GLU A 187 -8.10 -39.11 -6.51
CA GLU A 187 -7.17 -40.25 -6.57
C GLU A 187 -5.95 -40.01 -7.48
N GLY A 188 -6.02 -39.00 -8.36
CA GLY A 188 -4.95 -38.64 -9.29
C GLY A 188 -4.73 -39.70 -10.39
N ALA A 189 -4.45 -39.25 -11.62
CA ALA A 189 -4.21 -40.18 -12.72
C ALA A 189 -3.01 -41.12 -12.47
N VAL A 190 -3.29 -42.42 -12.43
CA VAL A 190 -2.28 -43.49 -12.34
C VAL A 190 -2.00 -44.03 -13.75
N PHE A 191 -0.73 -43.99 -14.14
CA PHE A 191 -0.24 -44.54 -15.41
C PHE A 191 0.68 -45.73 -15.14
N GLY A 192 0.60 -46.77 -15.98
CA GLY A 192 1.52 -47.90 -15.93
C GLY A 192 2.95 -47.50 -16.29
N LYS A 193 3.95 -48.27 -15.86
CA LYS A 193 5.38 -47.95 -16.08
C LYS A 193 5.79 -47.87 -17.57
N ASP A 194 5.10 -48.61 -18.44
CA ASP A 194 5.37 -48.65 -19.88
C ASP A 194 4.38 -47.81 -20.72
N ASP A 195 3.53 -47.02 -20.05
CA ASP A 195 2.48 -46.24 -20.70
C ASP A 195 3.07 -44.98 -21.36
N ILE A 196 2.63 -44.67 -22.59
CA ILE A 196 3.00 -43.43 -23.29
C ILE A 196 2.67 -42.20 -22.42
N PHE A 197 1.61 -42.29 -21.64
CA PHE A 197 1.12 -41.23 -20.77
C PHE A 197 2.11 -40.88 -19.64
N LEU A 198 2.91 -41.85 -19.17
CA LEU A 198 3.91 -41.58 -18.15
C LEU A 198 5.00 -40.65 -18.71
N LYS A 199 5.47 -40.91 -19.94
CA LYS A 199 6.47 -40.07 -20.62
C LYS A 199 5.93 -38.65 -20.87
N LEU A 200 4.67 -38.52 -21.30
CA LEU A 200 4.04 -37.21 -21.51
C LEU A 200 3.94 -36.41 -20.20
N LYS A 201 3.60 -37.10 -19.10
CA LYS A 201 3.55 -36.51 -17.75
C LYS A 201 4.93 -36.05 -17.30
N GLU A 202 5.96 -36.87 -17.46
CA GLU A 202 7.34 -36.52 -17.09
C GLU A 202 7.86 -35.34 -17.89
N ASP A 203 7.59 -35.29 -19.21
CA ASP A 203 7.96 -34.17 -20.07
C ASP A 203 7.35 -32.85 -19.56
N LEU A 204 6.05 -32.85 -19.26
CA LEU A 204 5.34 -31.70 -18.68
C LEU A 204 5.92 -31.26 -17.34
N LEU A 205 6.11 -32.20 -16.41
CA LEU A 205 6.64 -31.91 -15.08
C LEU A 205 8.07 -31.38 -15.15
N SER A 206 8.89 -31.91 -16.05
CA SER A 206 10.28 -31.46 -16.21
C SER A 206 10.37 -29.99 -16.66
N ILE A 207 9.51 -29.56 -17.58
CA ILE A 207 9.45 -28.17 -18.03
C ILE A 207 8.87 -27.28 -16.93
N ASN A 208 7.78 -27.73 -16.29
CA ASN A 208 7.16 -27.02 -15.18
C ASN A 208 8.17 -26.74 -14.06
N GLN A 209 8.98 -27.74 -13.69
CA GLN A 209 10.00 -27.62 -12.67
C GLN A 209 11.09 -26.63 -13.06
N LYS A 210 11.56 -26.65 -14.32
CA LYS A 210 12.55 -25.66 -14.79
C LYS A 210 12.07 -24.21 -14.63
N ILE A 211 10.80 -23.95 -14.92
CA ILE A 211 10.25 -22.59 -14.80
C ILE A 211 10.08 -22.23 -13.32
N LYS A 212 9.61 -23.18 -12.49
CA LYS A 212 9.53 -23.01 -11.03
C LYS A 212 10.90 -22.74 -10.41
N ASP A 213 11.95 -23.46 -10.82
CA ASP A 213 13.32 -23.27 -10.34
C ASP A 213 13.87 -21.89 -10.72
N ALA A 214 13.52 -21.36 -11.89
CA ALA A 214 13.86 -20.00 -12.29
C ALA A 214 13.16 -18.96 -11.39
N GLY A 215 11.87 -19.15 -11.08
CA GLY A 215 11.13 -18.31 -10.14
C GLY A 215 11.69 -18.36 -8.71
N ALA A 216 11.99 -19.56 -8.22
CA ALA A 216 12.48 -19.80 -6.87
C ALA A 216 13.83 -19.13 -6.59
N LYS A 217 14.73 -19.10 -7.58
CA LYS A 217 16.03 -18.40 -7.48
C LYS A 217 15.88 -16.90 -7.20
N LEU A 218 14.78 -16.30 -7.64
CA LEU A 218 14.48 -14.88 -7.48
C LEU A 218 13.39 -14.62 -6.42
N ARG A 219 13.06 -15.63 -5.60
CA ARG A 219 12.03 -15.57 -4.55
C ARG A 219 10.65 -15.13 -5.08
N VAL A 220 10.37 -15.40 -6.35
CA VAL A 220 9.05 -15.15 -6.94
C VAL A 220 8.25 -16.44 -6.91
N GLN A 221 7.10 -16.40 -6.24
CA GLN A 221 6.08 -17.42 -6.45
C GLN A 221 5.33 -17.07 -7.72
N ILE A 222 5.47 -17.91 -8.75
CA ILE A 222 4.73 -17.73 -9.99
C ILE A 222 3.39 -18.45 -9.81
N VAL A 223 2.41 -17.69 -9.33
CA VAL A 223 1.08 -18.18 -8.90
C VAL A 223 0.31 -18.87 -10.03
N ASP A 224 0.63 -18.57 -11.29
CA ASP A 224 -0.03 -19.15 -12.46
C ASP A 224 0.66 -20.38 -13.06
N ILE A 225 1.82 -20.82 -12.55
CA ILE A 225 2.54 -21.96 -13.16
C ILE A 225 2.04 -23.29 -12.58
N GLY A 226 1.07 -23.88 -13.28
CA GLY A 226 0.60 -25.24 -13.05
C GLY A 226 0.01 -25.46 -11.66
N ASP A 227 -0.99 -24.66 -11.32
CA ASP A 227 -1.81 -24.75 -10.10
C ASP A 227 -3.04 -25.65 -10.38
N GLU A 228 -3.05 -26.98 -10.36
CA GLU A 228 -2.07 -28.07 -10.38
C GLU A 228 -2.17 -28.67 -11.79
N LEU A 229 -1.09 -29.05 -12.46
CA LEU A 229 -1.23 -29.86 -13.68
C LEU A 229 -2.03 -31.14 -13.35
N ARG A 230 -3.18 -31.35 -14.01
CA ARG A 230 -4.07 -32.47 -13.72
C ARG A 230 -4.14 -33.43 -14.89
N PHE A 231 -3.72 -34.65 -14.67
CA PHE A 231 -3.55 -35.63 -15.74
C PHE A 231 -4.79 -36.53 -15.93
N ASP A 232 -5.87 -36.27 -15.21
CA ASP A 232 -7.07 -37.12 -15.15
C ASP A 232 -7.75 -37.27 -16.53
N LEU A 233 -7.76 -36.21 -17.34
CA LEU A 233 -8.37 -36.23 -18.67
C LEU A 233 -7.42 -36.70 -19.78
N MET A 234 -6.15 -36.98 -19.46
CA MET A 234 -5.13 -37.21 -20.48
C MET A 234 -5.43 -38.44 -21.34
N ARG A 235 -5.89 -39.54 -20.72
CA ARG A 235 -6.27 -40.77 -21.42
C ARG A 235 -7.52 -40.56 -22.29
N VAL A 236 -8.54 -39.92 -21.72
CA VAL A 236 -9.82 -39.65 -22.41
C VAL A 236 -9.59 -38.80 -23.65
N VAL A 237 -8.82 -37.70 -23.52
CA VAL A 237 -8.55 -36.77 -24.62
C VAL A 237 -7.70 -37.41 -25.71
N TYR A 238 -6.73 -38.27 -25.36
CA TYR A 238 -5.94 -39.01 -26.33
C TYR A 238 -6.80 -39.90 -27.23
N TYR A 239 -7.68 -40.70 -26.62
CA TYR A 239 -8.59 -41.60 -27.33
C TYR A 239 -9.64 -40.83 -28.15
N TRP A 240 -10.15 -39.73 -27.61
CA TRP A 240 -11.04 -38.84 -28.35
C TRP A 240 -10.37 -38.25 -29.59
N ALA A 241 -9.13 -37.76 -29.48
CA ALA A 241 -8.37 -37.20 -30.60
C ALA A 241 -8.03 -38.25 -31.68
N ASN A 242 -7.95 -39.53 -31.30
CA ASN A 242 -7.78 -40.65 -32.23
C ASN A 242 -9.11 -41.15 -32.85
N GLY A 243 -10.25 -40.52 -32.53
CA GLY A 243 -11.56 -40.87 -33.10
C GLY A 243 -12.20 -42.14 -32.52
N THR A 244 -11.71 -42.65 -31.38
CA THR A 244 -12.38 -43.76 -30.69
C THR A 244 -13.61 -43.28 -29.92
N VAL A 245 -14.66 -44.10 -29.89
CA VAL A 245 -15.88 -43.83 -29.11
C VAL A 245 -15.48 -43.70 -27.63
N ILE A 246 -16.01 -42.71 -26.91
CA ILE A 246 -15.62 -42.38 -25.52
C ILE A 246 -16.11 -43.45 -24.52
N LEU A 247 -17.14 -44.23 -24.87
CA LEU A 247 -17.81 -45.22 -24.00
C LEU A 247 -16.90 -46.29 -23.35
N PRO A 248 -15.81 -46.79 -23.97
CA PRO A 248 -14.90 -47.76 -23.35
C PRO A 248 -13.85 -47.14 -22.40
N VAL A 249 -13.79 -45.80 -22.30
CA VAL A 249 -12.71 -45.06 -21.63
C VAL A 249 -13.20 -44.33 -20.35
N LEU A 250 -14.52 -44.22 -20.17
CA LEU A 250 -15.19 -43.77 -18.93
C LEU A 250 -15.33 -44.94 -17.95
#